data_AF-A0A2L2Y6S5-F1
#
_entry.id   AF-A0A2L2Y6S5-F1
#
_cell.length_a   1.000
_cell.length_b   1.000
_cell.length_c   1.000
_cell.angle_alpha   90.00
_cell.angle_beta   90.00
_cell.angle_gamma   90.00
#
_symmetry.space_group_name_H-M   'P 1'
#
loop_
_entity.id
_entity.type
_entity.pdbx_description
1 polymer ?
#
loop_
_entity_poly.entity_id
_entity_poly.type
_entity_poly.pdbx_seq_one_letter_code
_entity_poly.pdbx_strand_id
1 'polypeptide(L)'
;LLIEENLPPDIFVDPYQLANELKSGLIQIDNSESINTENPAHRAKALKFKALLKSQDNIHYKLDLPIHLRYQKPHSCAIFGDKVWISLDLSNLYFNEAPAGISSNGVCSIKATSWKHLDAETREVKLELPVGCVEHFYIVFGITLCFILVGSLVFYSQLLNIVT
;
A
#
# COMPACT_ATOMS: atom_id res chain seq x y z
N LEU A 1 5.66 -23.00 -3.41
CA LEU A 1 4.37 -22.33 -3.68
C LEU A 1 4.65 -20.88 -4.06
N LEU A 2 4.01 -20.34 -5.09
CA LEU A 2 4.10 -18.94 -5.50
C LEU A 2 2.72 -18.30 -5.35
N ILE A 3 2.67 -17.18 -4.65
CA ILE A 3 1.47 -16.36 -4.52
C ILE A 3 1.73 -15.09 -5.32
N GLU A 4 0.84 -14.79 -6.28
CA GLU A 4 0.87 -13.54 -7.03
C GLU A 4 -0.40 -12.74 -6.74
N GLU A 5 -0.19 -11.51 -6.29
CA GLU A 5 -1.24 -10.57 -5.89
C GLU A 5 -1.14 -9.31 -6.73
N ASN A 6 -2.26 -8.92 -7.35
CA ASN A 6 -2.36 -7.65 -8.07
C ASN A 6 -3.01 -6.63 -7.14
N LEU A 7 -2.21 -5.74 -6.59
CA LEU A 7 -2.71 -4.70 -5.71
C LEU A 7 -3.12 -3.47 -6.53
N PRO A 8 -4.33 -2.93 -6.32
CA PRO A 8 -4.77 -1.71 -6.97
C PRO A 8 -3.87 -0.54 -6.54
N PRO A 9 -3.78 0.52 -7.35
CA PRO A 9 -2.92 1.67 -7.07
C PRO A 9 -3.25 2.35 -5.74
N ASP A 10 -4.48 2.20 -5.25
CA ASP A 10 -4.97 2.73 -3.99
C ASP A 10 -4.32 2.11 -2.74
N ILE A 11 -3.64 0.98 -2.89
CA ILE A 11 -3.08 0.19 -1.80
C ILE A 11 -1.60 -0.03 -2.07
N PHE A 12 -0.80 -0.07 -1.02
CA PHE A 12 0.59 -0.48 -1.12
C PHE A 12 0.99 -1.36 0.05
N VAL A 13 2.03 -2.14 -0.15
CA VAL A 13 2.66 -2.92 0.92
C VAL A 13 3.77 -2.09 1.52
N ASP A 14 3.80 -1.95 2.84
CA ASP A 14 4.88 -1.25 3.52
C ASP A 14 6.18 -2.07 3.42
N PRO A 15 7.19 -1.60 2.67
CA PRO A 15 8.43 -2.35 2.45
C PRO A 15 9.23 -2.54 3.74
N TYR A 16 9.09 -1.63 4.72
CA TYR A 16 9.84 -1.70 5.98
C TYR A 16 9.24 -2.74 6.93
N GLN A 17 7.90 -2.79 7.03
CA GLN A 17 7.22 -3.85 7.78
C GLN A 17 7.46 -5.21 7.13
N LEU A 18 7.38 -5.26 5.80
CA LEU A 18 7.62 -6.49 5.04
C LEU A 18 9.04 -7.03 5.22
N ALA A 19 10.04 -6.15 5.27
CA ALA A 19 11.44 -6.53 5.52
C ALA A 19 11.63 -7.24 6.87
N ASN A 20 10.79 -6.95 7.86
CA ASN A 20 10.84 -7.65 9.14
C ASN A 20 10.28 -9.08 9.04
N GLU A 21 9.20 -9.28 8.29
CA GLU A 21 8.60 -10.60 8.05
C GLU A 21 9.52 -11.53 7.24
N LEU A 22 10.27 -10.95 6.29
CA LEU A 22 11.24 -11.64 5.44
C LEU A 22 12.45 -12.22 6.20
N LYS A 23 12.74 -11.75 7.43
CA LYS A 23 13.89 -12.23 8.24
C LYS A 23 13.82 -13.71 8.58
N SER A 24 12.64 -14.32 8.50
CA SER A 24 12.44 -15.76 8.72
C SER A 24 13.08 -16.64 7.62
N GLY A 25 13.39 -16.09 6.44
CA GLY A 25 14.03 -16.80 5.33
C GLY A 25 13.16 -17.86 4.62
N LEU A 26 11.94 -18.09 5.10
CA LEU A 26 10.98 -19.05 4.53
C LEU A 26 10.19 -18.48 3.35
N ILE A 27 10.15 -17.15 3.25
CA ILE A 27 9.41 -16.39 2.26
C ILE A 27 10.42 -15.50 1.53
N GLN A 28 10.43 -15.55 0.20
CA GLN A 28 11.16 -14.62 -0.65
C GLN A 28 10.16 -13.76 -1.40
N ILE A 29 10.39 -12.45 -1.43
CA ILE A 29 9.49 -11.51 -2.08
C ILE A 29 10.26 -10.76 -3.17
N ASP A 30 9.66 -10.72 -4.36
CA ASP A 30 10.14 -9.88 -5.44
C ASP A 30 9.34 -8.56 -5.44
N ASN A 31 10.03 -7.46 -5.14
CA ASN A 31 9.52 -6.10 -5.27
C ASN A 31 10.43 -5.32 -6.23
N SER A 32 10.45 -5.74 -7.49
CA SER A 32 11.27 -5.15 -8.55
C SER A 32 10.96 -3.67 -8.84
N GLU A 33 9.80 -3.17 -8.39
CA GLU A 33 9.42 -1.77 -8.53
C GLU A 33 9.63 -0.99 -7.22
N SER A 34 10.31 0.15 -7.31
CA SER A 34 10.47 1.04 -6.15
C SER A 34 9.10 1.62 -5.74
N ILE A 35 8.64 1.27 -4.54
CA ILE A 35 7.38 1.79 -4.00
C ILE A 35 7.65 3.17 -3.37
N ASN A 36 7.09 4.23 -3.97
CA ASN A 36 7.00 5.52 -3.31
C ASN A 36 5.75 5.53 -2.41
N THR A 37 5.94 5.52 -1.09
CA THR A 37 4.85 5.50 -0.09
C THR A 37 4.06 6.80 -0.06
N GLU A 38 4.69 7.92 -0.44
CA GLU A 38 4.10 9.27 -0.38
C GLU A 38 3.22 9.60 -1.59
N ASN A 39 3.28 8.80 -2.66
CA ASN A 39 2.46 9.06 -3.83
C ASN A 39 0.97 8.82 -3.51
N PRO A 40 0.07 9.76 -3.85
CA PRO A 40 -1.37 9.55 -3.72
C PRO A 40 -1.86 8.52 -4.76
N ALA A 41 -3.03 7.92 -4.51
CA ALA A 41 -3.60 6.84 -5.31
C ALA A 41 -3.65 7.17 -6.82
N HIS A 42 -4.13 8.37 -7.17
CA HIS A 42 -4.25 8.82 -8.57
C HIS A 42 -2.91 9.03 -9.32
N ARG A 43 -1.77 8.97 -8.64
CA ARG A 43 -0.42 9.01 -9.24
C ARG A 43 0.35 7.72 -9.05
N ALA A 44 -0.19 6.79 -8.26
CA ALA A 44 0.42 5.50 -8.03
C ALA A 44 0.13 4.56 -9.20
N LYS A 45 1.02 3.59 -9.39
CA LYS A 45 0.81 2.46 -10.30
C LYS A 45 0.31 1.27 -9.49
N ALA A 46 -0.46 0.39 -10.14
CA ALA A 46 -0.79 -0.90 -9.57
C ALA A 46 0.51 -1.68 -9.31
N LEU A 47 0.54 -2.42 -8.20
CA LEU A 47 1.72 -3.16 -7.77
C LEU A 47 1.46 -4.65 -7.93
N LYS A 48 2.45 -5.36 -8.46
CA LYS A 48 2.44 -6.82 -8.47
C LYS A 48 3.30 -7.33 -7.35
N PHE A 49 2.66 -7.98 -6.40
CA PHE A 49 3.34 -8.60 -5.29
C PHE A 49 3.52 -10.09 -5.57
N LYS A 50 4.74 -10.60 -5.38
CA LYS A 50 5.07 -12.02 -5.57
C LYS A 50 5.76 -12.55 -4.34
N ALA A 51 5.15 -13.55 -3.71
CA ALA A 51 5.74 -14.27 -2.59
C ALA A 51 6.01 -15.72 -2.98
N LEU A 52 7.27 -16.12 -2.91
CA LEU A 52 7.69 -17.51 -3.04
C LEU A 52 7.85 -18.12 -1.65
N LEU A 53 7.03 -19.12 -1.35
CA LEU A 53 7.11 -19.91 -0.14
C LEU A 53 7.85 -21.21 -0.43
N LYS A 54 8.91 -21.46 0.33
CA LYS A 54 9.71 -22.67 0.24
C LYS A 54 9.02 -23.80 1.00
N SER A 55 8.60 -24.84 0.27
CA SER A 55 7.96 -26.03 0.85
C SER A 55 8.94 -26.79 1.75
N GLN A 56 8.54 -27.04 2.98
CA GLN A 56 9.13 -27.94 3.96
C GLN A 56 7.99 -28.83 4.48
N ASP A 57 8.31 -30.08 4.80
CA ASP A 57 7.31 -31.11 5.09
C ASP A 57 6.35 -30.71 6.24
N ASN A 58 5.04 -30.81 5.98
CA ASN A 58 3.94 -30.64 6.95
C ASN A 58 3.84 -29.28 7.67
N ILE A 59 4.29 -28.19 7.07
CA ILE A 59 4.16 -26.85 7.66
C ILE A 59 3.01 -26.08 7.02
N HIS A 60 2.04 -25.65 7.84
CA HIS A 60 1.07 -24.64 7.44
C HIS A 60 1.77 -23.29 7.27
N TYR A 61 1.66 -22.71 6.08
CA TYR A 61 2.20 -21.38 5.82
C TYR A 61 1.16 -20.31 6.11
N LYS A 62 1.57 -19.29 6.86
CA LYS A 62 0.82 -18.05 7.04
C LYS A 62 1.69 -16.92 6.50
N LEU A 63 1.12 -16.14 5.59
CA LEU A 63 1.73 -14.91 5.09
C LEU A 63 0.80 -13.76 5.47
N ASP A 64 1.25 -12.91 6.37
CA ASP A 64 0.56 -11.68 6.72
C ASP A 64 1.15 -10.54 5.89
N LEU A 65 0.33 -9.93 5.03
CA LEU A 65 0.77 -8.84 4.16
C LEU A 65 0.44 -7.48 4.82
N PRO A 66 1.44 -6.65 5.17
CA PRO A 66 1.19 -5.32 5.74
C PRO A 66 0.71 -4.35 4.64
N ILE A 67 -0.59 -4.32 4.42
CA ILE A 67 -1.25 -3.43 3.45
C ILE A 67 -1.58 -2.08 4.08
N HIS A 68 -1.35 -1.01 3.31
CA HIS A 68 -1.65 0.37 3.69
C HIS A 68 -2.41 1.06 2.57
N LEU A 69 -3.36 1.92 2.96
CA LEU A 69 -4.21 2.68 2.04
C LEU A 69 -3.53 4.00 1.68
N ARG A 70 -3.58 4.38 0.40
CA ARG A 70 -3.07 5.66 -0.08
C ARG A 70 -4.11 6.77 0.04
N TYR A 71 -3.61 8.00 0.08
CA TYR A 71 -4.45 9.18 -0.01
C TYR A 71 -5.21 9.24 -1.33
N GLN A 72 -6.53 9.35 -1.20
CA GLN A 72 -7.46 9.49 -2.30
C GLN A 72 -7.51 10.94 -2.77
N LYS A 73 -7.79 11.13 -4.07
CA LYS A 73 -7.94 12.46 -4.64
C LYS A 73 -9.24 13.08 -4.11
N PRO A 74 -9.21 14.32 -3.59
CA PRO A 74 -10.44 15.02 -3.24
C PRO A 74 -11.37 15.17 -4.46
N HIS A 75 -12.66 15.00 -4.24
CA HIS A 75 -13.68 15.15 -5.29
C HIS A 75 -14.91 15.90 -4.77
N SER A 76 -15.87 16.16 -5.67
CA SER A 76 -17.12 16.79 -5.29
C SER A 76 -18.00 15.80 -4.53
N CYS A 77 -18.08 15.98 -3.20
CA CYS A 77 -18.89 15.13 -2.35
C CYS A 77 -20.38 15.31 -2.60
N ALA A 78 -20.80 16.47 -3.12
CA ALA A 78 -22.17 16.70 -3.53
C ALA A 78 -22.62 15.79 -4.68
N ILE A 79 -21.69 15.34 -5.53
CA ILE A 79 -21.96 14.51 -6.70
C ILE A 79 -21.66 13.03 -6.42
N PHE A 80 -20.49 12.75 -5.83
CA PHE A 80 -19.96 11.39 -5.71
C PHE A 80 -20.03 10.82 -4.28
N GLY A 81 -20.50 11.61 -3.31
CA GLY A 81 -20.47 11.26 -1.90
C GLY A 81 -19.10 11.44 -1.25
N ASP A 82 -19.01 11.22 0.06
CA ASP A 82 -17.81 11.39 0.88
C ASP A 82 -16.97 10.11 0.99
N LYS A 83 -17.28 9.08 0.20
CA LYS A 83 -16.72 7.75 0.31
C LYS A 83 -16.32 7.16 -1.04
N VAL A 84 -15.28 6.35 -1.05
CA VAL A 84 -14.80 5.56 -2.19
C VAL A 84 -14.70 4.09 -1.81
N TRP A 85 -15.04 3.23 -2.75
CA TRP A 85 -14.95 1.78 -2.61
C TRP A 85 -13.73 1.26 -3.34
N ILE A 86 -12.91 0.45 -2.66
CA ILE A 86 -11.83 -0.31 -3.27
C ILE A 86 -12.18 -1.79 -3.16
N SER A 87 -12.19 -2.48 -4.30
CA SER A 87 -12.22 -3.94 -4.34
C SER A 87 -10.79 -4.49 -4.43
N LEU A 88 -10.51 -5.47 -3.58
CA LEU A 88 -9.34 -6.33 -3.67
C LEU A 88 -9.79 -7.67 -4.27
N ASP A 89 -9.40 -7.91 -5.51
CA ASP A 89 -9.46 -9.23 -6.10
C ASP A 89 -8.31 -10.06 -5.52
N LEU A 90 -8.65 -11.10 -4.76
CA LEU A 90 -7.63 -11.91 -4.11
C LEU A 90 -6.90 -12.83 -5.09
N SER A 91 -5.59 -12.93 -4.80
CA SER A 91 -4.52 -13.79 -5.29
C SER A 91 -4.84 -14.88 -6.29
N ASN A 92 -4.01 -14.89 -7.33
CA ASN A 92 -3.77 -16.09 -8.12
C ASN A 92 -2.70 -16.93 -7.43
N LEU A 93 -3.01 -18.19 -7.18
CA LEU A 93 -2.12 -19.11 -6.48
C LEU A 93 -1.49 -20.07 -7.49
N TYR A 94 -0.16 -20.17 -7.46
CA TYR A 94 0.60 -20.98 -8.38
C TYR A 94 1.46 -21.99 -7.64
N PHE A 95 1.50 -23.23 -8.12
CA PHE A 95 2.35 -24.28 -7.57
C PHE A 95 3.28 -24.84 -8.63
N ASN A 96 4.48 -25.22 -8.21
CA ASN A 96 5.47 -25.88 -9.04
C ASN A 96 6.00 -27.09 -8.28
N GLU A 97 5.94 -28.25 -8.93
CA GLU A 97 6.41 -29.54 -8.41
C GLU A 97 7.93 -29.69 -8.52
N ALA A 98 8.61 -28.80 -9.27
CA ALA A 98 10.07 -28.83 -9.46
C ALA A 98 10.80 -27.87 -8.50
N PRO A 99 12.01 -28.22 -8.02
CA PRO A 99 12.80 -27.34 -7.16
C PRO A 99 13.23 -26.12 -7.97
N ALA A 100 12.62 -24.96 -7.68
CA ALA A 100 13.05 -23.69 -8.24
C ALA A 100 14.50 -23.43 -7.81
N GLY A 101 15.43 -23.57 -8.75
CA GLY A 101 16.84 -23.26 -8.53
C GLY A 101 16.99 -21.78 -8.20
N ILE A 102 17.37 -21.49 -6.95
CA ILE A 102 17.66 -20.15 -6.45
C ILE A 102 18.97 -19.71 -7.12
N SER A 103 18.92 -18.69 -7.97
CA SER A 103 20.14 -18.00 -8.42
C SER A 103 20.74 -17.27 -7.21
N SER A 104 22.04 -17.44 -6.99
CA SER A 104 22.80 -17.03 -5.80
C SER A 104 22.88 -15.52 -5.54
N ASN A 105 22.13 -14.69 -6.27
CA ASN A 105 22.21 -13.25 -6.22
C ASN A 105 20.88 -12.61 -5.78
N GLY A 106 20.21 -13.10 -4.74
CA GLY A 106 19.10 -12.40 -4.03
C GLY A 106 17.90 -11.91 -4.86
N VAL A 107 17.90 -12.15 -6.17
CA VAL A 107 16.94 -11.66 -7.17
C VAL A 107 16.37 -12.90 -7.81
N CYS A 108 15.11 -13.18 -7.48
CA CYS A 108 14.41 -14.36 -7.94
C CYS A 108 14.02 -14.20 -9.43
N SER A 109 14.83 -14.74 -10.34
CA SER A 109 14.43 -14.89 -11.75
C SER A 109 13.45 -16.07 -11.88
N ILE A 110 12.16 -15.80 -11.71
CA ILE A 110 11.09 -16.79 -11.88
C ILE A 110 11.03 -17.20 -13.37
N LYS A 111 11.58 -18.37 -13.73
CA LYS A 111 11.39 -18.94 -15.08
C LYS A 111 9.95 -19.43 -15.22
N ALA A 112 9.26 -18.95 -16.25
CA ALA A 112 7.80 -19.02 -16.41
C ALA A 112 7.21 -20.42 -16.73
N THR A 113 8.02 -21.42 -17.07
CA THR A 113 7.53 -22.58 -17.85
C THR A 113 7.04 -23.78 -17.03
N SER A 114 6.88 -23.68 -15.70
CA SER A 114 6.57 -24.86 -14.85
C SER A 114 5.50 -24.63 -13.76
N TRP A 115 4.89 -23.45 -13.72
CA TRP A 115 3.90 -23.10 -12.69
C TRP A 115 2.49 -23.52 -13.13
N LYS A 116 1.80 -24.32 -12.31
CA LYS A 116 0.38 -24.67 -12.48
C LYS A 116 -0.47 -23.74 -11.63
N HIS A 117 -1.54 -23.20 -12.22
CA HIS A 117 -2.54 -22.42 -11.48
C HIS A 117 -3.34 -23.34 -10.56
N LEU A 118 -3.61 -22.87 -9.35
CA LEU A 118 -4.50 -23.51 -8.40
C LEU A 118 -5.68 -22.57 -8.19
N ASP A 119 -6.86 -23.05 -8.53
CA ASP A 119 -8.09 -22.33 -8.28
C ASP A 119 -8.37 -22.38 -6.77
N ALA A 120 -8.01 -21.30 -6.08
CA ALA A 120 -8.31 -21.10 -4.67
C ALA A 120 -9.66 -20.40 -4.53
N GLU A 121 -10.38 -20.69 -3.44
CA GLU A 121 -11.65 -20.01 -3.15
C GLU A 121 -11.37 -18.54 -2.76
N THR A 122 -11.49 -17.71 -3.78
CA THR A 122 -11.51 -16.24 -3.80
C THR A 122 -12.57 -15.59 -2.91
N ARG A 123 -12.28 -14.77 -1.89
CA ARG A 123 -13.31 -13.94 -1.22
C ARG A 123 -13.11 -12.45 -1.48
N GLU A 124 -13.82 -11.87 -2.43
CA GLU A 124 -13.71 -10.42 -2.73
C GLU A 124 -13.81 -9.57 -1.44
N VAL A 125 -12.77 -8.76 -1.18
CA VAL A 125 -12.74 -7.83 -0.04
C VAL A 125 -13.01 -6.43 -0.56
N LYS A 126 -14.05 -5.79 -0.01
CA LYS A 126 -14.41 -4.39 -0.31
C LYS A 126 -14.07 -3.51 0.88
N LEU A 127 -13.33 -2.45 0.62
CA LEU A 127 -12.94 -1.45 1.60
C LEU A 127 -13.66 -0.13 1.29
N GLU A 128 -14.29 0.43 2.31
CA GLU A 128 -14.91 1.76 2.26
C GLU A 128 -13.96 2.78 2.86
N LEU A 129 -13.66 3.84 2.11
CA LEU A 129 -12.69 4.85 2.48
C LEU A 129 -13.31 6.25 2.47
N PRO A 130 -13.08 7.05 3.52
CA PRO A 130 -13.47 8.46 3.49
C PRO A 130 -12.57 9.24 2.53
N VAL A 131 -13.15 10.23 1.85
CA VAL A 131 -12.42 11.14 0.96
C VAL A 131 -12.66 12.61 1.29
N GLY A 132 -11.70 13.45 0.90
CA GLY A 132 -11.82 14.90 1.08
C GLY A 132 -12.80 15.52 0.09
N CYS A 133 -13.69 16.39 0.60
CA CYS A 133 -14.62 17.15 -0.21
C CYS A 133 -13.99 18.45 -0.71
N VAL A 134 -14.03 18.70 -2.01
CA VAL A 134 -13.51 19.96 -2.60
C VAL A 134 -14.32 21.17 -2.15
N GLU A 135 -15.59 20.97 -1.76
CA GLU A 135 -16.48 22.00 -1.23
C GLU A 135 -15.95 22.60 0.08
N HIS A 136 -15.24 21.81 0.88
CA HIS A 136 -14.66 22.27 2.14
C HIS A 136 -13.40 23.11 1.96
N PHE A 137 -12.85 23.21 0.74
CA PHE A 137 -11.59 23.89 0.46
C PHE A 137 -11.58 25.33 0.98
N TYR A 138 -12.59 26.13 0.67
CA TYR A 138 -12.64 27.54 1.06
C TYR A 138 -12.74 27.73 2.58
N ILE A 139 -13.46 26.85 3.27
CA ILE A 139 -13.61 26.89 4.73
C ILE A 139 -12.28 26.55 5.38
N VAL A 140 -11.66 25.44 4.98
CA VAL A 140 -10.36 25.01 5.53
C VAL A 140 -9.29 26.07 5.24
N PHE A 141 -9.27 26.61 4.03
CA PHE A 141 -8.34 27.67 3.65
C PHE A 141 -8.54 28.93 4.50
N GLY A 142 -9.78 29.40 4.64
CA GLY A 142 -10.10 30.60 5.43
C GLY A 142 -9.72 30.43 6.90
N ILE A 143 -10.07 29.29 7.51
CA ILE A 143 -9.71 28.99 8.91
C ILE A 143 -8.18 28.94 9.07
N THR A 144 -7.48 28.23 8.18
CA THR A 144 -6.01 28.12 8.22
C THR A 144 -5.35 29.50 8.11
N LEU A 145 -5.83 30.35 7.20
CA LEU A 145 -5.34 31.72 7.04
C LEU A 145 -5.59 32.56 8.30
N CYS A 146 -6.79 32.48 8.90
CA CYS A 146 -7.10 33.18 10.14
C CYS A 146 -6.18 32.74 11.28
N PHE A 147 -5.96 31.44 11.46
CA PHE A 147 -5.03 30.93 12.47
C PHE A 147 -3.59 31.41 12.24
N ILE A 148 -3.13 31.44 10.98
CA ILE A 148 -1.80 31.96 10.64
C ILE A 148 -1.71 33.44 10.98
N LEU A 149 -2.69 34.26 10.60
CA LEU A 149 -2.67 35.71 10.85
C LEU A 149 -2.72 36.03 12.35
N VAL A 150 -3.67 35.43 13.07
CA VAL A 150 -3.81 35.64 14.52
C VAL A 150 -2.58 35.11 15.24
N GLY A 151 -2.10 33.91 14.89
CA GLY A 151 -0.90 33.33 15.46
C GLY A 151 0.33 34.20 15.23
N SER A 152 0.49 34.74 14.01
CA SER A 152 1.59 35.65 13.67
C SER A 152 1.53 36.96 14.45
N LEU A 153 0.33 37.53 14.63
CA LEU A 153 0.13 38.76 15.42
C LEU A 153 0.45 38.55 16.90
N VAL A 154 0.01 37.44 17.49
CA VAL A 154 0.30 37.10 18.89
C VAL A 154 1.80 36.85 19.07
N PHE A 155 2.43 36.11 18.16
CA PHE A 155 3.85 35.85 18.21
C PHE A 155 4.67 37.16 18.10
N TYR A 156 4.27 38.05 17.19
CA TYR A 156 4.90 39.35 17.03
C TYR A 156 4.76 40.24 18.28
N SER A 157 3.58 40.25 18.92
CA SER A 157 3.38 41.04 20.14
C SER A 157 4.23 40.53 21.32
N GLN A 158 4.38 39.21 21.45
CA GLN A 158 5.27 38.63 22.45
C GLN A 158 6.73 38.95 22.19
N LEU A 159 7.17 38.89 20.93
CA LEU A 159 8.53 39.29 20.55
C LEU A 159 8.83 40.75 20.89
N LEU A 160 7.90 41.67 20.59
CA LEU A 160 8.06 43.09 20.93
C LEU A 160 8.23 43.29 22.45
N ASN A 161 7.40 42.64 23.27
CA ASN A 161 7.47 42.74 24.73
C ASN A 161 8.77 42.17 25.35
N ILE A 162 9.51 41.32 24.62
CA ILE A 162 10.81 40.78 25.08
C ILE A 162 11.95 41.74 24.72
N VAL A 163 11.82 42.49 23.63
CA VAL A 163 12.87 43.37 23.10
C VAL A 163 12.82 44.78 23.71
N THR A 164 11.67 45.22 24.19
CA THR A 164 11.48 46.47 24.97
C THR A 164 11.58 46.23 26.47
#